data_AF-A0A0G3BKM5-F1
#
_entry.id   AF-A0A0G3BKM5-F1
#
_cell.length_a   1.000
_cell.length_b   1.000
_cell.length_c   1.000
_cell.angle_alpha   90.00
_cell.angle_beta   90.00
_cell.angle_gamma   90.00
#
_symmetry.space_group_name_H-M   'P 1'
#
loop_
_entity.id
_entity.type
_entity.pdbx_description
1 polymer ?
#
loop_
_entity_poly.entity_id
_entity_poly.type
_entity_poly.pdbx_seq_one_letter_code
_entity_poly.pdbx_strand_id
1 'polypeptide(L)'
;MMERLAKLKETVYLSLHIDHPDELQPETVDLIRAFRSMGYVLLSQSVFLKGVNDNKNTLKEMFLRLFELGVRPYYIYHGQEVTATTRFVMALEDEIEIMTQLRNELSGLAFPQHVIDIPGASGKVIVPSNHWEKDTSVVTDFEGKRVRTDNWSTV
;
A
#
# COMPACT_ATOMS: atom_id res chain seq x y z
N MET A 1 -23.86 -15.89 10.17
CA MET A 1 -23.63 -14.44 10.35
C MET A 1 -23.39 -13.75 9.01
N MET A 2 -22.35 -14.15 8.25
CA MET A 2 -21.99 -13.51 6.98
C MET A 2 -23.13 -13.47 5.94
N GLU A 3 -23.89 -14.55 5.78
CA GLU A 3 -25.06 -14.56 4.89
C GLU A 3 -26.16 -13.55 5.30
N ARG A 4 -26.25 -13.25 6.60
CA ARG A 4 -27.26 -12.31 7.11
C ARG A 4 -26.83 -10.87 6.88
N LEU A 5 -25.52 -10.59 6.99
CA LEU A 5 -24.94 -9.28 6.63
C LEU A 5 -25.07 -9.02 5.11
N ALA A 6 -24.93 -10.05 4.29
CA ALA A 6 -25.10 -9.94 2.84
C ALA A 6 -26.53 -9.54 2.38
N LYS A 7 -27.54 -9.76 3.24
CA LYS A 7 -28.94 -9.43 2.95
C LYS A 7 -29.34 -8.03 3.42
N LEU A 8 -28.41 -7.28 4.00
CA LEU A 8 -28.64 -5.88 4.34
C LEU A 8 -28.84 -5.06 3.06
N LYS A 9 -29.55 -3.93 3.16
CA LYS A 9 -29.74 -3.04 2.00
C LYS A 9 -28.46 -2.25 1.71
N GLU A 10 -27.65 -2.04 2.74
CA GLU A 10 -26.39 -1.34 2.71
C GLU A 10 -25.29 -2.16 2.05
N THR A 11 -24.37 -1.49 1.37
CA THR A 11 -23.16 -2.14 0.85
C THR A 11 -22.23 -2.52 1.99
N VAL A 12 -21.85 -3.80 2.04
CA VAL A 12 -20.90 -4.30 3.05
C VAL A 12 -19.51 -4.42 2.43
N TYR A 13 -18.56 -3.69 3.00
CA TYR A 13 -17.14 -3.79 2.69
C TYR A 13 -16.48 -4.77 3.64
N LEU A 14 -15.72 -5.72 3.09
CA LEU A 14 -14.91 -6.65 3.87
C LEU A 14 -13.44 -6.50 3.47
N SER A 15 -12.62 -6.09 4.43
CA SER A 15 -11.18 -5.97 4.24
C SER A 15 -10.49 -7.25 4.69
N LEU A 16 -9.76 -7.88 3.77
CA LEU A 16 -8.91 -9.04 4.03
C LEU A 16 -7.51 -8.55 4.45
N HIS A 17 -6.84 -9.32 5.31
CA HIS A 17 -5.42 -9.11 5.60
C HIS A 17 -4.64 -10.22 4.91
N ILE A 18 -3.83 -9.88 3.91
CA ILE A 18 -3.04 -10.83 3.12
C ILE A 18 -1.67 -10.22 2.86
N ASP A 19 -0.60 -10.86 3.32
CA ASP A 19 0.77 -10.34 3.20
C ASP A 19 1.62 -11.10 2.16
N HIS A 20 1.23 -12.33 1.78
CA HIS A 20 1.96 -13.13 0.81
C HIS A 20 1.02 -13.87 -0.18
N PRO A 21 1.41 -14.10 -1.45
CA PRO A 21 0.61 -14.88 -2.40
C PRO A 21 0.37 -16.34 -1.94
N ASP A 22 1.24 -16.88 -1.08
CA ASP A 22 1.06 -18.22 -0.50
C ASP A 22 -0.14 -18.31 0.44
N GLU A 23 -0.68 -17.20 0.93
CA GLU A 23 -1.91 -17.21 1.73
C GLU A 23 -3.17 -17.45 0.87
N LEU A 24 -3.05 -17.25 -0.45
CA LEU A 24 -4.11 -17.49 -1.43
C LEU A 24 -4.17 -18.97 -1.84
N GLN A 25 -4.29 -19.84 -0.83
CA GLN A 25 -4.54 -21.27 -0.98
C GLN A 25 -5.97 -21.53 -1.53
N PRO A 26 -6.26 -22.73 -2.06
CA PRO A 26 -7.57 -23.05 -2.64
C PRO A 26 -8.75 -22.70 -1.73
N GLU A 27 -8.64 -22.98 -0.43
CA GLU A 27 -9.67 -22.71 0.56
C GLU A 27 -9.92 -21.20 0.73
N THR A 28 -8.84 -20.40 0.77
CA THR A 28 -8.91 -18.93 0.83
C THR A 28 -9.58 -18.39 -0.43
N VAL A 29 -9.20 -18.91 -1.59
CA VAL A 29 -9.75 -18.51 -2.88
C VAL A 29 -11.25 -18.81 -2.98
N ASP A 30 -11.68 -19.99 -2.54
CA ASP A 30 -13.09 -20.38 -2.56
C ASP A 30 -13.92 -19.51 -1.60
N LEU A 31 -13.36 -19.15 -0.45
CA LEU A 31 -14.00 -18.23 0.48
C LEU A 31 -14.14 -16.81 -0.10
N ILE A 32 -13.11 -16.31 -0.79
CA ILE A 32 -13.17 -15.02 -1.50
C ILE A 32 -14.29 -15.04 -2.55
N ARG A 33 -14.37 -16.11 -3.35
CA ARG A 33 -15.44 -16.28 -4.36
C ARG A 33 -16.83 -16.32 -3.70
N ALA A 34 -16.97 -17.01 -2.57
CA ALA A 34 -18.22 -17.07 -1.83
C ALA A 34 -18.65 -15.70 -1.30
N PHE A 35 -17.75 -14.90 -0.72
CA PHE A 35 -18.10 -13.56 -0.30
C PHE A 35 -18.47 -12.64 -1.46
N ARG A 36 -17.77 -12.75 -2.59
CA ARG A 36 -18.15 -11.99 -3.80
C ARG A 36 -19.53 -12.37 -4.32
N SER A 37 -19.86 -13.66 -4.36
CA SER A 37 -21.18 -14.11 -4.83
C SER A 37 -22.31 -13.68 -3.90
N MET A 38 -22.01 -13.47 -2.61
CA MET A 38 -22.93 -12.87 -1.64
C MET A 38 -23.09 -11.35 -1.78
N GLY A 39 -22.29 -10.68 -2.63
CA GLY A 39 -22.39 -9.24 -2.88
C GLY A 39 -21.50 -8.36 -2.02
N TYR A 40 -20.51 -8.92 -1.31
CA TYR A 40 -19.53 -8.12 -0.58
C TYR A 40 -18.59 -7.37 -1.52
N VAL A 41 -18.23 -6.14 -1.13
CA VAL A 41 -17.11 -5.42 -1.76
C VAL A 41 -15.85 -5.77 -1.01
N LEU A 42 -14.93 -6.45 -1.68
CA LEU A 42 -13.71 -6.96 -1.06
C LEU A 42 -12.54 -6.01 -1.28
N LEU A 43 -11.86 -5.69 -0.18
CA LEU A 43 -10.62 -4.92 -0.14
C LEU A 43 -9.52 -5.79 0.49
N SER A 44 -8.25 -5.46 0.27
CA SER A 44 -7.16 -6.04 1.05
C SER A 44 -6.26 -4.98 1.69
N GLN A 45 -5.77 -5.33 2.87
CA GLN A 45 -4.72 -4.63 3.58
C GLN A 45 -3.54 -5.57 3.72
N SER A 46 -2.34 -5.04 3.54
CA SER A 46 -1.08 -5.76 3.69
C SER A 46 -0.11 -4.90 4.50
N VAL A 47 0.96 -5.48 5.00
CA VAL A 47 2.05 -4.80 5.70
C VAL A 47 3.37 -5.18 5.01
N PHE A 48 4.28 -4.23 4.85
CA PHE A 48 5.65 -4.53 4.45
C PHE A 48 6.34 -5.33 5.56
N LEU A 49 6.83 -6.53 5.20
CA LEU A 49 7.43 -7.48 6.10
C LEU A 49 8.73 -8.02 5.49
N LYS A 50 9.85 -7.66 6.11
CA LYS A 50 11.20 -8.13 5.78
C LYS A 50 11.28 -9.65 5.78
N GLY A 51 11.81 -10.24 4.71
CA GLY A 51 11.90 -11.68 4.51
C GLY A 51 10.58 -12.39 4.20
N VAL A 52 9.48 -11.66 4.01
CA VAL A 52 8.17 -12.21 3.62
C VAL A 52 7.76 -11.64 2.27
N ASN A 53 7.55 -10.33 2.17
CA ASN A 53 7.04 -9.66 0.96
C ASN A 53 7.89 -8.44 0.57
N ASP A 54 9.16 -8.45 0.96
CA ASP A 54 10.14 -7.37 0.82
C ASP A 54 10.76 -7.26 -0.57
N ASN A 55 10.05 -7.70 -1.61
CA ASN A 55 10.48 -7.53 -2.98
C ASN A 55 9.29 -7.31 -3.93
N LYS A 56 9.58 -6.58 -5.02
CA LYS A 56 8.61 -6.21 -6.05
C LYS A 56 7.87 -7.40 -6.65
N ASN A 57 8.56 -8.51 -6.96
CA ASN A 57 7.96 -9.61 -7.69
C ASN A 57 6.90 -10.33 -6.85
N THR A 58 7.20 -10.59 -5.57
CA THR A 58 6.25 -11.17 -4.61
C THR A 58 5.00 -10.30 -4.47
N LEU A 59 5.16 -9.00 -4.26
CA LEU A 59 4.03 -8.09 -4.13
C LEU A 59 3.22 -7.94 -5.43
N LYS A 60 3.90 -7.91 -6.58
CA LYS A 60 3.23 -7.87 -7.89
C LYS A 60 2.35 -9.10 -8.07
N GLU A 61 2.88 -10.30 -7.81
CA GLU A 61 2.11 -11.54 -7.90
C GLU A 61 0.90 -11.49 -6.96
N MET A 62 1.11 -11.13 -5.71
CA MET A 62 0.04 -11.04 -4.71
C MET A 62 -1.08 -10.10 -5.14
N PHE A 63 -0.75 -8.86 -5.52
CA PHE A 63 -1.74 -7.85 -5.86
C PHE A 63 -2.47 -8.17 -7.16
N LEU A 64 -1.80 -8.76 -8.15
CA LEU A 64 -2.46 -9.25 -9.37
C LEU A 64 -3.43 -10.39 -9.05
N ARG A 65 -3.01 -11.38 -8.25
CA ARG A 65 -3.88 -12.50 -7.87
C ARG A 65 -5.10 -12.02 -7.08
N LEU A 66 -4.92 -11.09 -6.13
CA LEU A 66 -6.03 -10.47 -5.41
C LEU A 66 -6.99 -9.74 -6.37
N PHE A 67 -6.45 -8.95 -7.29
CA PHE A 67 -7.22 -8.22 -8.29
C PHE A 67 -8.02 -9.16 -9.21
N GLU A 68 -7.41 -10.24 -9.70
CA GLU A 68 -8.06 -11.28 -10.51
C GLU A 68 -9.19 -11.98 -9.76
N LEU A 69 -9.02 -12.17 -8.44
CA LEU A 69 -10.05 -12.69 -7.56
C LEU A 69 -11.14 -11.67 -7.22
N GLY A 70 -11.03 -10.44 -7.71
CA GLY A 70 -11.96 -9.33 -7.49
C GLY A 70 -11.88 -8.73 -6.08
N VAL A 71 -10.71 -8.85 -5.44
CA VAL A 71 -10.35 -8.14 -4.22
C VAL A 71 -9.52 -6.93 -4.62
N ARG A 72 -9.90 -5.73 -4.19
CA ARG A 72 -9.12 -4.52 -4.48
C ARG A 72 -7.98 -4.37 -3.47
N PRO A 73 -6.70 -4.38 -3.89
CA PRO A 73 -5.61 -3.95 -3.04
C PRO A 73 -5.84 -2.52 -2.57
N TYR A 74 -6.02 -2.33 -1.27
CA TYR A 74 -6.40 -1.03 -0.70
C TYR A 74 -5.21 -0.34 -0.04
N TYR A 75 -4.65 -0.94 1.01
CA TYR A 75 -3.48 -0.41 1.69
C TYR A 75 -2.34 -1.43 1.75
N ILE A 76 -1.13 -0.92 1.63
CA ILE A 76 0.07 -1.56 2.19
C ILE A 76 0.66 -0.62 3.25
N TYR A 77 0.84 -1.14 4.46
CA TYR A 77 1.34 -0.36 5.59
C TYR A 77 2.85 -0.52 5.74
N HIS A 78 3.51 0.55 6.16
CA HIS A 78 4.80 0.43 6.80
C HIS A 78 4.67 -0.38 8.11
N GLY A 79 5.58 -1.31 8.33
CA GLY A 79 5.59 -2.17 9.52
C GLY A 79 5.83 -1.35 10.79
N GLN A 80 4.96 -1.50 11.80
CA GLN A 80 5.17 -0.82 13.08
C GLN A 80 6.28 -1.49 13.88
N GLU A 81 7.19 -0.67 14.41
CA GLU A 81 8.25 -1.11 15.29
C GLU A 81 7.74 -1.34 16.71
N VAL A 82 7.21 -2.53 16.95
CA VAL A 82 6.94 -3.04 18.31
C VAL A 82 7.84 -4.25 18.59
N THR A 83 8.18 -4.48 19.86
CA THR A 83 9.22 -5.43 20.28
C THR A 83 9.10 -6.82 19.65
N ALA A 84 7.87 -7.31 19.40
CA ALA A 84 7.64 -8.62 18.80
C ALA A 84 7.91 -8.69 17.28
N THR A 85 7.80 -7.55 16.57
CA THR A 85 7.80 -7.47 15.10
C THR A 85 8.98 -6.70 14.52
N THR A 86 9.84 -6.07 15.33
CA THR A 86 11.00 -5.28 14.88
C THR A 86 11.84 -5.97 13.81
N ARG A 87 12.04 -7.30 13.90
CA ARG A 87 12.81 -8.07 12.91
C ARG A 87 12.22 -8.07 11.50
N PHE A 88 10.94 -7.76 11.36
CA PHE A 88 10.21 -7.70 10.09
C PHE A 88 10.09 -6.27 9.55
N VAL A 89 10.52 -5.25 10.30
CA VAL A 89 10.44 -3.86 9.85
C VAL A 89 11.48 -3.62 8.74
N MET A 90 11.05 -3.00 7.66
CA MET A 90 11.90 -2.59 6.53
C MET A 90 12.30 -1.11 6.68
N ALA A 91 13.38 -0.70 6.01
CA ALA A 91 13.66 0.71 5.82
C ALA A 91 12.60 1.31 4.89
N LEU A 92 12.10 2.50 5.22
CA LEU A 92 11.04 3.13 4.43
C LEU A 92 11.51 3.44 3.01
N GLU A 93 12.79 3.73 2.82
CA GLU A 93 13.41 3.96 1.51
C GLU A 93 13.32 2.73 0.60
N ASP A 94 13.51 1.52 1.15
CA ASP A 94 13.38 0.27 0.40
C ASP A 94 11.92 0.03 -0.01
N GLU A 95 10.97 0.33 0.89
CA GLU A 95 9.54 0.25 0.61
C GLU A 95 9.13 1.21 -0.51
N ILE A 96 9.61 2.46 -0.47
CA ILE A 96 9.36 3.50 -1.48
C ILE A 96 9.88 3.05 -2.84
N GLU A 97 11.07 2.48 -2.91
CA GLU A 97 11.66 2.00 -4.15
C GLU A 97 10.81 0.87 -4.76
N ILE A 98 10.41 -0.11 -3.95
CA ILE A 98 9.53 -1.20 -4.39
C ILE A 98 8.19 -0.67 -4.91
N MET A 99 7.55 0.24 -4.17
CA MET A 99 6.27 0.85 -4.56
C MET A 99 6.39 1.69 -5.82
N THR A 100 7.52 2.39 -6.01
CA THR A 100 7.82 3.14 -7.24
C THR A 100 7.88 2.19 -8.44
N GLN A 101 8.61 1.08 -8.32
CA GLN A 101 8.71 0.10 -9.40
C GLN A 101 7.35 -0.57 -9.70
N LEU A 102 6.59 -0.95 -8.66
CA LEU A 102 5.26 -1.56 -8.81
C LEU A 102 4.27 -0.67 -9.53
N ARG A 103 4.34 0.66 -9.32
CA ARG A 103 3.41 1.60 -9.94
C ARG A 103 3.46 1.54 -11.47
N ASN A 104 4.63 1.23 -12.05
CA ASN A 104 4.81 1.10 -13.49
C ASN A 104 4.26 -0.22 -14.06
N GLU A 105 4.04 -1.23 -13.22
CA GLU A 105 3.65 -2.58 -13.67
C GLU A 105 2.21 -2.94 -13.32
N LEU A 106 1.61 -2.27 -12.34
CA LEU A 106 0.24 -2.52 -11.89
C LEU A 106 -0.75 -1.48 -12.44
N SER A 107 -1.94 -1.97 -12.79
CA SER A 107 -3.07 -1.08 -13.05
C SER A 107 -3.44 -0.31 -11.78
N GLY A 108 -4.05 0.87 -11.92
CA GLY A 108 -4.46 1.68 -10.75
C GLY A 108 -5.44 0.97 -9.81
N LEU A 109 -6.16 -0.07 -10.28
CA LEU A 109 -7.06 -0.87 -9.43
C LEU A 109 -6.34 -1.99 -8.68
N ALA A 110 -5.21 -2.47 -9.20
CA ALA A 110 -4.36 -3.47 -8.56
C ALA A 110 -3.25 -2.84 -7.70
N PHE A 111 -3.04 -1.53 -7.79
CA PHE A 111 -2.02 -0.82 -7.04
C PHE A 111 -2.57 -0.32 -5.70
N PRO A 112 -2.07 -0.80 -4.54
CA PRO A 112 -2.49 -0.31 -3.24
C PRO A 112 -1.87 1.05 -2.93
N GLN A 113 -2.47 1.76 -1.96
CA GLN A 113 -1.87 2.96 -1.41
C GLN A 113 -0.86 2.59 -0.30
N HIS A 114 0.38 3.05 -0.41
CA HIS A 114 1.39 2.90 0.64
C HIS A 114 1.17 3.95 1.72
N VAL A 115 1.03 3.51 2.96
CA VAL A 115 0.69 4.39 4.09
C VAL A 115 1.51 4.06 5.34
N ILE A 116 1.68 5.06 6.20
CA ILE A 116 2.23 4.92 7.54
C ILE A 116 1.16 5.29 8.55
N ASP A 117 1.04 4.48 9.61
CA ASP A 117 0.21 4.77 10.78
C ASP A 117 1.13 5.08 11.97
N ILE A 118 1.39 6.38 12.18
CA ILE A 118 2.36 6.88 13.15
C ILE A 118 1.65 7.16 14.48
N PRO A 119 2.14 6.64 15.62
CA PRO A 119 1.62 7.00 16.93
C PRO A 119 1.59 8.53 17.13
N GLY A 120 0.41 9.08 17.38
CA GLY A 120 0.21 10.52 17.57
C GLY A 120 -0.13 11.31 16.31
N ALA A 121 -0.09 10.71 15.11
CA ALA A 121 -0.63 11.33 13.91
C ALA A 121 -2.17 11.18 13.84
N SER A 122 -2.84 12.18 13.26
CA SER A 122 -4.27 12.11 12.96
C SER A 122 -4.51 11.31 11.67
N GLY A 123 -4.47 9.98 11.77
CA GLY A 123 -4.78 9.06 10.69
C GLY A 123 -3.58 8.57 9.89
N LYS A 124 -3.87 8.00 8.71
CA LYS A 124 -2.90 7.32 7.84
C LYS A 124 -2.26 8.32 6.88
N VAL A 125 -0.94 8.45 6.94
CA VAL A 125 -0.18 9.34 6.05
C VAL A 125 0.26 8.57 4.82
N ILE A 126 0.03 9.14 3.64
CA ILE A 126 0.43 8.53 2.36
C ILE A 126 1.93 8.69 2.18
N VAL A 127 2.61 7.60 1.81
CA VAL A 127 4.02 7.64 1.45
C VAL A 127 4.12 7.99 -0.04
N PRO A 128 4.84 9.08 -0.40
CA PRO A 128 5.06 9.41 -1.80
C PRO A 128 6.01 8.39 -2.45
N SER A 129 5.75 8.06 -3.70
CA SER A 129 6.73 7.34 -4.54
C SER A 129 7.72 8.32 -5.17
N ASN A 130 8.84 7.81 -5.70
CA ASN A 130 9.89 8.61 -6.35
C ASN A 130 9.45 9.25 -7.69
N HIS A 131 8.17 9.15 -8.06
CA HIS A 131 7.61 9.88 -9.21
C HIS A 131 7.46 11.39 -8.95
N TRP A 132 7.61 11.83 -7.70
CA TRP A 132 7.56 13.23 -7.31
C TRP A 132 8.91 13.65 -6.75
N GLU A 133 9.72 14.32 -7.56
CA GLU A 133 10.88 15.06 -7.06
C GLU A 133 10.47 16.51 -6.81
N LYS A 134 10.67 16.99 -5.58
CA LYS A 134 10.64 18.43 -5.32
C LYS A 134 11.98 18.98 -5.76
N ASP A 135 12.01 19.75 -6.84
CA ASP A 135 13.20 20.49 -7.24
C ASP A 135 13.56 21.49 -6.13
N THR A 136 14.51 21.09 -5.29
CA THR A 136 15.04 21.94 -4.22
C THR A 136 16.10 22.90 -4.74
N SER A 137 16.56 22.72 -5.98
CA SER A 137 17.52 23.61 -6.63
C SER A 137 16.90 24.97 -6.93
N VAL A 138 15.58 25.13 -6.80
CA VAL A 138 14.86 26.39 -7.02
C VAL A 138 13.89 26.68 -5.88
N VAL A 139 14.01 27.86 -5.28
CA VAL A 139 13.05 28.42 -4.31
C VAL A 139 12.39 29.67 -4.89
N THR A 140 11.21 30.02 -4.38
CA THR A 140 10.53 31.27 -4.69
C THR A 140 10.56 32.14 -3.44
N ASP A 141 11.05 33.38 -3.55
CA ASP A 141 11.05 34.32 -2.44
C ASP A 141 9.67 34.98 -2.22
N PHE A 142 9.56 35.83 -1.20
CA PHE A 142 8.31 36.51 -0.84
C PHE A 142 7.78 37.48 -1.91
N GLU A 143 8.60 37.85 -2.90
CA GLU A 143 8.23 38.71 -4.03
C GLU A 143 7.94 37.90 -5.31
N GLY A 144 7.98 36.57 -5.22
CA GLY A 144 7.70 35.68 -6.35
C GLY A 144 8.89 35.43 -7.28
N LYS A 145 10.10 35.89 -6.93
CA LYS A 145 11.31 35.66 -7.72
C LYS A 145 11.82 34.24 -7.49
N ARG A 146 12.08 33.53 -8.60
CA ARG A 146 12.73 32.21 -8.57
C ARG A 146 14.24 32.36 -8.39
N VAL A 147 14.79 31.75 -7.34
CA VAL A 147 16.22 31.78 -7.00
C VAL A 147 16.75 30.36 -6.94
N ARG A 148 17.94 30.13 -7.51
CA ARG A 148 18.58 28.82 -7.42
C ARG A 148 19.35 28.66 -6.10
N THR A 149 19.20 27.51 -5.44
CA THR A 149 19.82 27.22 -4.14
C THR A 149 21.20 26.57 -4.26
N ASP A 150 21.53 26.01 -5.43
CA ASP A 150 22.81 25.36 -5.71
C ASP A 150 23.99 26.33 -5.92
N ASN A 151 23.71 27.63 -6.02
CA ASN A 151 24.70 28.70 -6.21
C ASN A 151 25.10 29.43 -4.91
N TRP A 152 24.68 28.95 -3.73
CA TRP A 152 24.90 29.64 -2.45
C TRP A 152 26.23 29.32 -1.76
N SER A 153 27.03 28.39 -2.29
CA SER A 153 28.29 27.91 -1.68
C SER A 153 29.57 28.57 -2.22
N THR A 154 29.48 29.77 -2.79
CA THR A 154 30.65 30.54 -3.27
C THR A 154 30.60 32.00 -2.81
N VAL A 155 30.64 32.21 -1.49
CA VAL A 155 31.20 33.42 -0.87
C VAL A 155 32.01 33.02 0.36
#